data_AF-F7FBE5-F1
#
_entry.id   AF-F7FBE5-F1
#
_cell.length_a   1.000
_cell.length_b   1.000
_cell.length_c   1.000
_cell.angle_alpha   90.00
_cell.angle_beta   90.00
_cell.angle_gamma   90.00
#
_symmetry.space_group_name_H-M   'P 1'
#
loop_
_entity.id
_entity.type
_entity.pdbx_description
1 polymer ?
#
loop_
_entity_poly.entity_id
_entity_poly.type
_entity_poly.pdbx_seq_one_letter_code
_entity_poly.pdbx_strand_id
1 'polypeptide(L)'
;MPGHPLGNTATLSVARHVQICSRPLSCADCPLPQISQHSLHRLIALTPVSPRLGWHGLCPWGYAPSRANHTLRVISGDLGQLPAKVRDFVERSARLCQPEGIHICDGSEAENDATLALLEREGLVRKLSKYDNCWLARTDPKDVARVESKTVIVTESQRETVPIPADGATGQLGNWMSPAQFQKAIDERFPGCMRGRTMYVLPFSMGPVGSPLSRVGIQLTDSPYVVASMRIMTRLGKPVLQALGDNDFVKCLHSVGRPLPLEGELVNQWPCNPEKTLIGHVPDQREIISFGSGYGGNSLLGKKCFALRIASRLARDEGWLAEHMLILGITNPAGKKRYVAAAFPSACGKTNLAMMRPTLPGWKVECVGDDIAWMKFDSDGRLRAINPENGFFGVAPGTSATTNPNAMATIQSNTIFTNVAETSDGGVYWEGIDQTLPPGVTVTSWLGKAWKSGNKEPCAHPNSRFCAPARQCPIMDPAWEASEGVPIDAIIFGGRRPKGVPLVYEAFNWRHGVFVGSIMRSESTAAAEHKGGSPSILRTFIFLLLTL
;
A
#
# COMPACT_ATOMS: atom_id res chain seq x y z
N MET A 1 -4.30 -75.34 25.46
CA MET A 1 -2.99 -76.04 25.39
C MET A 1 -2.48 -75.98 23.95
N PRO A 2 -1.16 -75.94 23.72
CA PRO A 2 -0.62 -75.05 22.69
C PRO A 2 0.29 -75.71 21.64
N GLY A 3 0.70 -74.91 20.65
CA GLY A 3 1.76 -75.22 19.69
C GLY A 3 2.55 -73.95 19.32
N HIS A 4 3.50 -73.58 20.18
CA HIS A 4 4.58 -72.60 19.93
C HIS A 4 5.91 -73.37 19.93
N PRO A 5 7.02 -72.92 19.30
CA PRO A 5 7.73 -71.71 19.78
C PRO A 5 8.50 -70.85 18.73
N LEU A 6 8.91 -69.63 19.18
CA LEU A 6 10.18 -68.87 18.95
C LEU A 6 10.89 -68.92 17.56
N GLY A 7 11.48 -67.86 16.97
CA GLY A 7 11.70 -66.43 17.26
C GLY A 7 12.08 -65.75 15.91
N ASN A 8 12.37 -64.45 15.72
CA ASN A 8 13.11 -63.47 16.54
C ASN A 8 12.72 -62.03 16.13
N THR A 9 13.08 -61.05 16.96
CA THR A 9 12.78 -59.60 16.80
C THR A 9 13.67 -58.85 15.80
N ALA A 10 13.09 -57.89 15.07
CA ALA A 10 13.83 -56.75 14.49
C ALA A 10 12.92 -55.50 14.35
N THR A 11 13.03 -54.55 15.28
CA THR A 11 12.40 -53.22 15.19
C THR A 11 13.34 -52.24 14.49
N LEU A 12 12.90 -51.65 13.38
CA LEU A 12 13.67 -50.66 12.62
C LEU A 12 13.16 -49.24 12.91
N SER A 13 13.81 -48.58 13.87
CA SER A 13 13.71 -47.14 14.09
C SER A 13 14.66 -46.42 13.13
N VAL A 14 14.17 -45.42 12.39
CA VAL A 14 14.98 -44.59 11.49
C VAL A 14 15.07 -43.17 12.05
N ALA A 15 15.99 -42.96 12.99
CA ALA A 15 16.38 -41.65 13.45
C ALA A 15 17.39 -41.02 12.46
N ARG A 16 16.99 -39.99 11.72
CA ARG A 16 17.93 -39.19 10.90
C ARG A 16 18.59 -38.13 11.76
N HIS A 17 19.80 -38.41 12.24
CA HIS A 17 20.74 -37.36 12.63
C HIS A 17 21.37 -36.77 11.36
N VAL A 18 21.31 -35.44 11.22
CA VAL A 18 22.14 -34.69 10.26
C VAL A 18 23.08 -33.80 11.08
N GLN A 19 24.34 -34.21 11.19
CA GLN A 19 25.38 -33.45 11.87
C GLN A 19 25.81 -32.28 10.99
N ILE A 20 25.70 -31.06 11.51
CA ILE A 20 26.22 -29.85 10.85
C ILE A 20 27.71 -29.75 11.16
N CYS A 21 28.55 -30.12 10.19
CA CYS A 21 29.99 -29.97 10.30
C CYS A 21 30.39 -28.55 9.84
N SER A 22 31.16 -27.83 10.66
CA SER A 22 31.60 -26.47 10.37
C SER A 22 33.11 -26.32 10.58
N ARG A 23 33.85 -25.97 9.51
CA ARG A 23 35.04 -25.07 9.48
C ARG A 23 35.68 -25.02 8.08
N PRO A 24 36.43 -23.95 7.77
CA PRO A 24 36.94 -23.67 6.41
C PRO A 24 38.32 -24.28 6.16
N LEU A 25 38.71 -24.38 4.88
CA LEU A 25 40.06 -24.72 4.45
C LEU A 25 40.59 -23.73 3.41
N SER A 26 41.83 -23.31 3.60
CA SER A 26 42.64 -22.49 2.69
C SER A 26 44.01 -23.14 2.55
N CYS A 27 44.51 -23.24 1.32
CA CYS A 27 45.91 -23.39 0.85
C CYS A 27 45.80 -23.76 -0.65
N ALA A 28 46.46 -23.12 -1.63
CA ALA A 28 47.88 -22.79 -1.80
C ALA A 28 48.71 -23.96 -2.40
N ASP A 29 49.36 -23.63 -3.53
CA ASP A 29 50.58 -24.18 -4.14
C ASP A 29 50.58 -25.31 -5.20
N CYS A 30 51.55 -25.12 -6.12
CA CYS A 30 52.13 -26.01 -7.15
C CYS A 30 51.41 -26.25 -8.50
N PRO A 31 52.16 -26.44 -9.62
CA PRO A 31 53.26 -25.58 -10.11
C PRO A 31 53.24 -25.33 -11.66
N LEU A 32 54.09 -24.41 -12.15
CA LEU A 32 54.34 -24.13 -13.59
C LEU A 32 55.57 -24.88 -14.15
N PRO A 33 55.64 -25.13 -15.47
CA PRO A 33 56.89 -25.28 -16.22
C PRO A 33 57.29 -24.01 -17.02
N GLN A 34 58.59 -23.83 -17.26
CA GLN A 34 59.23 -22.66 -17.90
C GLN A 34 59.49 -22.84 -19.42
N ILE A 35 60.20 -21.83 -19.99
CA ILE A 35 60.93 -21.74 -21.30
C ILE A 35 60.09 -20.99 -22.37
N SER A 36 60.57 -19.91 -23.03
CA SER A 36 61.88 -19.21 -23.04
C SER A 36 61.77 -17.66 -23.08
N GLN A 37 62.89 -16.96 -23.24
CA GLN A 37 63.00 -15.56 -23.68
C GLN A 37 63.72 -15.49 -25.04
N HIS A 38 63.37 -14.53 -25.92
CA HIS A 38 64.36 -13.81 -26.74
C HIS A 38 63.84 -12.42 -27.15
N SER A 39 64.77 -11.50 -27.38
CA SER A 39 64.56 -10.04 -27.33
C SER A 39 64.55 -9.40 -28.72
N LEU A 40 63.80 -8.30 -28.93
CA LEU A 40 64.31 -7.09 -29.61
C LEU A 40 63.36 -5.87 -29.55
N HIS A 41 64.00 -4.71 -29.68
CA HIS A 41 63.61 -3.36 -29.26
C HIS A 41 62.45 -2.61 -29.99
N ARG A 42 61.85 -1.69 -29.20
CA ARG A 42 61.37 -0.33 -29.56
C ARG A 42 60.13 -0.16 -30.47
N LEU A 43 59.04 0.33 -29.87
CA LEU A 43 58.55 1.70 -30.13
C LEU A 43 57.76 2.25 -28.92
N ILE A 44 57.49 3.56 -28.92
CA ILE A 44 57.15 4.39 -27.75
C ILE A 44 55.65 4.75 -27.73
N ALA A 45 54.96 4.58 -26.59
CA ALA A 45 53.88 5.48 -26.11
C ALA A 45 53.32 5.09 -24.70
N LEU A 46 53.84 5.74 -23.67
CA LEU A 46 53.19 6.23 -22.44
C LEU A 46 51.81 5.67 -21.97
N THR A 47 51.84 4.85 -20.91
CA THR A 47 51.21 5.02 -19.55
C THR A 47 49.84 5.71 -19.36
N PRO A 48 49.09 5.42 -18.25
CA PRO A 48 49.05 4.20 -17.43
C PRO A 48 47.63 3.77 -16.95
N VAL A 49 47.59 2.64 -16.22
CA VAL A 49 46.47 2.09 -15.45
C VAL A 49 45.78 3.11 -14.53
N SER A 50 44.45 3.06 -14.43
CA SER A 50 43.64 3.76 -13.42
C SER A 50 42.99 2.79 -12.42
N PRO A 51 42.76 3.20 -11.15
CA PRO A 51 42.49 2.29 -10.05
C PRO A 51 40.99 2.00 -9.83
N ARG A 52 40.70 0.92 -9.08
CA ARG A 52 39.37 0.67 -8.50
C ARG A 52 39.10 1.72 -7.41
N LEU A 53 38.22 2.68 -7.66
CA LEU A 53 37.64 3.51 -6.60
C LEU A 53 36.48 2.78 -5.92
N GLY A 54 36.55 2.66 -4.59
CA GLY A 54 35.39 2.35 -3.76
C GLY A 54 34.51 3.59 -3.61
N TRP A 55 33.21 3.43 -3.77
CA TRP A 55 32.25 4.54 -3.74
C TRP A 55 31.81 4.89 -2.33
N HIS A 56 32.60 5.72 -1.65
CA HIS A 56 32.11 6.60 -0.59
C HIS A 56 32.09 8.03 -1.12
N GLY A 57 30.90 8.59 -1.37
CA GLY A 57 30.77 10.00 -1.77
C GLY A 57 29.81 10.31 -2.94
N LEU A 58 28.60 9.77 -2.96
CA LEU A 58 27.50 10.42 -3.66
C LEU A 58 26.82 11.39 -2.68
N CYS A 59 27.00 12.69 -2.91
CA CYS A 59 26.33 13.74 -2.15
C CYS A 59 24.84 13.78 -2.53
N PRO A 60 23.89 13.61 -1.59
CA PRO A 60 22.48 13.60 -1.93
C PRO A 60 21.99 15.04 -2.19
N TRP A 61 21.76 15.35 -3.48
CA TRP A 61 21.13 16.58 -3.99
C TRP A 61 21.98 17.86 -3.84
N GLY A 62 22.92 18.04 -4.77
CA GLY A 62 23.77 19.23 -4.84
C GLY A 62 23.06 20.49 -5.36
N TYR A 63 22.32 21.18 -4.49
CA TYR A 63 21.96 22.59 -4.71
C TYR A 63 23.02 23.50 -4.06
N ALA A 64 23.49 24.51 -4.80
CA ALA A 64 24.30 25.58 -4.20
C ALA A 64 23.44 26.36 -3.18
N PRO A 65 23.96 26.67 -1.97
CA PRO A 65 23.17 27.34 -0.95
C PRO A 65 22.97 28.82 -1.29
N SER A 66 21.82 29.17 -1.89
CA SER A 66 21.36 30.55 -1.90
C SER A 66 21.05 30.97 -0.47
N ARG A 67 21.84 31.93 0.07
CA ARG A 67 21.69 32.47 1.42
C ARG A 67 20.48 33.41 1.55
N ALA A 68 19.29 32.90 1.29
CA ALA A 68 18.06 33.50 1.77
C ALA A 68 17.64 32.76 3.04
N ASN A 69 17.94 33.32 4.21
CA ASN A 69 17.44 32.84 5.50
C ASN A 69 15.93 33.13 5.64
N HIS A 70 15.11 32.51 4.79
CA HIS A 70 13.69 32.39 5.05
C HIS A 70 13.49 31.38 6.18
N THR A 71 13.31 31.89 7.40
CA THR A 71 12.82 31.11 8.53
C THR A 71 11.49 30.48 8.14
N LEU A 72 11.43 29.13 8.18
CA LEU A 72 10.23 28.39 7.82
C LEU A 72 9.11 28.71 8.81
N ARG A 73 7.97 29.19 8.31
CA ARG A 73 6.80 29.53 9.12
C ARG A 73 6.12 28.25 9.60
N VAL A 74 6.35 27.86 10.85
CA VAL A 74 5.61 26.77 11.49
C VAL A 74 4.27 27.32 11.97
N ILE A 75 3.16 26.72 11.53
CA ILE A 75 1.80 27.11 11.93
C ILE A 75 1.19 26.17 12.97
N SER A 76 1.73 24.95 13.11
CA SER A 76 1.37 23.99 14.17
C SER A 76 2.55 23.08 14.50
N GLY A 77 2.72 22.79 15.79
CA GLY A 77 3.86 22.04 16.33
C GLY A 77 5.16 22.84 16.40
N ASP A 78 6.28 22.13 16.60
CA ASP A 78 7.62 22.71 16.73
C ASP A 78 8.65 21.87 15.96
N LEU A 79 9.31 22.47 14.96
CA LEU A 79 10.38 21.81 14.20
C LEU A 79 11.60 21.46 15.07
N GLY A 80 11.83 22.20 16.16
CA GLY A 80 12.91 21.95 17.11
C GLY A 80 12.71 20.69 17.94
N GLN A 81 11.47 20.20 18.06
CA GLN A 81 11.12 18.97 18.79
C GLN A 81 11.07 17.72 17.90
N LEU A 82 11.25 17.86 16.58
CA LEU A 82 11.35 16.72 15.68
C LEU A 82 12.73 16.05 15.78
N PRO A 83 12.82 14.70 15.71
CA PRO A 83 14.10 14.00 15.59
C PRO A 83 14.92 14.54 14.41
N ALA A 84 16.24 14.58 14.54
CA ALA A 84 17.10 15.33 13.60
C ALA A 84 16.88 14.91 12.13
N LYS A 85 16.82 13.61 11.85
CA LYS A 85 16.55 13.05 10.52
C LYS A 85 15.18 13.48 9.95
N VAL A 86 14.16 13.62 10.81
CA VAL A 86 12.81 14.06 10.43
C VAL A 86 12.83 15.54 10.09
N ARG A 87 13.43 16.38 10.93
CA ARG A 87 13.62 17.81 10.68
C ARG A 87 14.37 18.04 9.36
N ASP A 88 15.49 17.34 9.15
CA ASP A 88 16.31 17.47 7.94
C ASP A 88 15.56 17.03 6.66
N PHE A 89 14.60 16.12 6.77
CA PHE A 89 13.71 15.78 5.65
C PHE A 89 12.69 16.89 5.41
N VAL A 90 11.95 17.32 6.45
CA VAL A 90 10.97 18.42 6.37
C VAL A 90 11.59 19.69 5.80
N GLU A 91 12.73 20.13 6.31
CA GLU A 91 13.38 21.35 5.87
C GLU A 91 13.88 21.30 4.42
N ARG A 92 14.49 20.17 3.99
CA ARG A 92 14.95 20.02 2.61
C ARG A 92 13.77 20.02 1.64
N SER A 93 12.70 19.31 1.97
CA SER A 93 11.47 19.32 1.18
C SER A 93 10.78 20.67 1.19
N ALA A 94 10.77 21.42 2.30
CA ALA A 94 10.22 22.77 2.35
C ALA A 94 11.03 23.76 1.49
N ARG A 95 12.38 23.68 1.51
CA ARG A 95 13.24 24.48 0.61
C ARG A 95 12.96 24.21 -0.88
N LEU A 96 12.72 22.94 -1.24
CA LEU A 96 12.35 22.54 -2.60
C LEU A 96 10.93 23.01 -2.98
N CYS A 97 9.94 22.70 -2.15
CA CYS A 97 8.51 22.86 -2.48
C CYS A 97 7.97 24.27 -2.23
N GLN A 98 8.66 25.08 -1.41
CA GLN A 98 8.31 26.46 -1.04
C GLN A 98 6.87 26.63 -0.50
N PRO A 99 6.46 25.90 0.55
CA PRO A 99 5.17 26.09 1.21
C PRO A 99 5.10 27.45 1.92
N GLU A 100 3.89 27.98 2.11
CA GLU A 100 3.65 29.20 2.90
C GLU A 100 3.80 28.94 4.41
N GLY A 101 3.47 27.73 4.86
CA GLY A 101 3.58 27.32 6.25
C GLY A 101 3.74 25.82 6.41
N ILE A 102 4.19 25.40 7.60
CA ILE A 102 4.40 23.98 7.96
C ILE A 102 3.51 23.64 9.15
N HIS A 103 2.68 22.61 8.99
CA HIS A 103 1.81 22.07 10.04
C HIS A 103 2.31 20.68 10.42
N ILE A 104 2.83 20.51 11.64
CA ILE A 104 3.21 19.19 12.15
C ILE A 104 1.96 18.53 12.74
N CYS A 105 1.50 17.45 12.11
CA CYS A 105 0.26 16.79 12.48
C CYS A 105 0.42 16.00 13.79
N ASP A 106 -0.50 16.21 14.72
CA ASP A 106 -0.48 15.56 16.04
C ASP A 106 -1.44 14.38 16.18
N GLY A 107 -2.38 14.22 15.24
CA GLY A 107 -3.32 13.10 15.13
C GLY A 107 -4.58 13.21 16.02
N SER A 108 -4.72 14.29 16.79
CA SER A 108 -5.87 14.50 17.68
C SER A 108 -7.21 14.60 16.94
N GLU A 109 -8.32 14.37 17.66
CA GLU A 109 -9.66 14.62 17.10
C GLU A 109 -9.87 16.13 16.82
N ALA A 110 -9.30 17.03 17.63
CA ALA A 110 -9.39 18.48 17.40
C ALA A 110 -8.68 18.92 16.10
N GLU A 111 -7.52 18.34 15.79
CA GLU A 111 -6.84 18.54 14.50
C GLU A 111 -7.67 18.00 13.33
N ASN A 112 -8.30 16.83 13.52
CA ASN A 112 -9.18 16.22 12.53
C ASN A 112 -10.41 17.10 12.23
N ASP A 113 -11.09 17.58 13.27
CA ASP A 113 -12.28 18.44 13.15
C ASP A 113 -11.93 19.77 12.47
N ALA A 114 -10.78 20.38 12.83
CA ALA A 114 -10.27 21.57 12.15
C ALA A 114 -9.92 21.31 10.67
N THR A 115 -9.37 20.13 10.34
CA THR A 115 -9.04 19.72 8.97
C THR A 115 -10.31 19.49 8.14
N LEU A 116 -11.34 18.86 8.71
CA LEU A 116 -12.63 18.63 8.04
C LEU A 116 -13.41 19.93 7.83
N ALA A 117 -13.42 20.82 8.84
CA ALA A 117 -14.02 22.15 8.72
C ALA A 117 -13.31 23.05 7.69
N LEU A 118 -11.97 22.93 7.56
CA LEU A 118 -11.19 23.57 6.50
C LEU A 118 -11.65 23.06 5.12
N LEU A 119 -11.70 21.74 4.93
CA LEU A 119 -12.09 21.11 3.67
C LEU A 119 -13.54 21.45 3.25
N GLU A 120 -14.45 21.56 4.22
CA GLU A 120 -15.84 21.96 3.97
C GLU A 120 -15.95 23.45 3.59
N ARG A 121 -15.22 24.32 4.31
CA ARG A 121 -15.16 25.76 4.00
C ARG A 121 -14.56 26.04 2.63
N GLU A 122 -13.60 25.24 2.18
CA GLU A 122 -13.02 25.30 0.83
C GLU A 122 -13.87 24.61 -0.24
N GLY A 123 -14.98 23.96 0.15
CA GLY A 123 -15.91 23.28 -0.77
C GLY A 123 -15.38 21.98 -1.38
N LEU A 124 -14.25 21.45 -0.89
CA LEU A 124 -13.62 20.22 -1.38
C LEU A 124 -14.34 18.98 -0.85
N VAL A 125 -14.86 19.04 0.38
CA VAL A 125 -15.78 18.04 0.94
C VAL A 125 -17.10 18.67 1.35
N ARG A 126 -18.14 17.85 1.51
CA ARG A 126 -19.44 18.24 2.08
C ARG A 126 -19.84 17.27 3.19
N LYS A 127 -20.37 17.77 4.30
CA LYS A 127 -20.91 16.92 5.36
C LYS A 127 -22.18 16.18 4.90
N LEU A 128 -22.30 14.90 5.27
CA LEU A 128 -23.45 14.05 4.96
C LEU A 128 -24.38 14.00 6.17
N SER A 129 -25.44 14.81 6.16
CA SER A 129 -26.34 15.01 7.32
C SER A 129 -27.16 13.80 7.75
N LYS A 130 -27.21 12.73 6.94
CA LYS A 130 -27.91 11.47 7.27
C LYS A 130 -27.09 10.55 8.20
N TYR A 131 -25.81 10.84 8.39
CA TYR A 131 -24.84 9.99 9.06
C TYR A 131 -24.03 10.77 10.11
N ASP A 132 -23.36 10.07 11.01
CA ASP A 132 -22.58 10.71 12.08
C ASP A 132 -21.14 11.03 11.61
N ASN A 133 -20.78 12.31 11.51
CA ASN A 133 -19.43 12.73 11.10
C ASN A 133 -18.94 12.10 9.76
N CYS A 134 -19.85 11.89 8.79
CA CYS A 134 -19.48 11.42 7.46
C CYS A 134 -19.39 12.56 6.44
N TRP A 135 -18.53 12.38 5.44
CA TRP A 135 -18.13 13.42 4.50
C TRP A 135 -18.08 12.88 3.07
N LEU A 136 -18.34 13.74 2.08
CA LEU A 136 -18.30 13.40 0.66
C LEU A 136 -17.32 14.32 -0.09
N ALA A 137 -16.31 13.72 -0.72
CA ALA A 137 -15.45 14.36 -1.73
C ALA A 137 -15.88 13.97 -3.15
N ARG A 138 -15.82 14.93 -4.08
CA ARG A 138 -15.95 14.71 -5.53
C ARG A 138 -14.66 15.18 -6.21
N THR A 139 -13.94 14.30 -6.87
CA THR A 139 -12.64 14.62 -7.49
C THR A 139 -12.80 15.20 -8.89
N ASP A 140 -11.71 15.71 -9.48
CA ASP A 140 -11.62 15.84 -10.94
C ASP A 140 -11.77 14.44 -11.57
N PRO A 141 -12.61 14.26 -12.62
CA PRO A 141 -12.74 12.99 -13.35
C PRO A 141 -11.44 12.43 -13.93
N LYS A 142 -10.39 13.24 -14.07
CA LYS A 142 -9.03 12.83 -14.48
C LYS A 142 -8.20 12.24 -13.34
N ASP A 143 -8.66 12.33 -12.08
CA ASP A 143 -7.96 11.88 -10.88
C ASP A 143 -8.85 10.96 -10.01
N VAL A 144 -9.18 9.78 -10.56
CA VAL A 144 -10.21 8.85 -10.03
C VAL A 144 -9.72 7.42 -9.75
N ALA A 145 -8.45 7.13 -10.06
CA ALA A 145 -7.87 5.80 -9.99
C ALA A 145 -6.34 5.85 -9.85
N ARG A 146 -5.72 4.67 -9.67
CA ARG A 146 -4.27 4.52 -9.80
C ARG A 146 -3.88 4.60 -11.27
N VAL A 147 -2.83 5.36 -11.57
CA VAL A 147 -2.28 5.49 -12.93
C VAL A 147 -1.04 4.62 -13.02
N GLU A 148 -1.19 3.40 -13.54
CA GLU A 148 -0.15 2.37 -13.52
C GLU A 148 1.00 2.73 -14.48
N SER A 149 0.70 3.22 -15.69
CA SER A 149 1.69 3.80 -16.62
C SER A 149 2.51 4.98 -16.07
N LYS A 150 2.00 5.69 -15.06
CA LYS A 150 2.70 6.79 -14.36
C LYS A 150 3.26 6.40 -12.99
N THR A 151 3.24 5.10 -12.67
CA THR A 151 3.80 4.54 -11.45
C THR A 151 5.12 3.82 -11.77
N VAL A 152 6.22 4.25 -11.16
CA VAL A 152 7.58 3.75 -11.45
C VAL A 152 8.34 3.35 -10.18
N ILE A 153 9.27 2.42 -10.32
CA ILE A 153 10.30 2.08 -9.32
C ILE A 153 11.67 2.45 -9.91
N VAL A 154 12.54 2.99 -9.06
CA VAL A 154 13.81 3.62 -9.44
C VAL A 154 14.94 2.87 -8.73
N THR A 155 15.71 2.11 -9.51
CA THR A 155 16.88 1.33 -9.10
C THR A 155 18.01 1.55 -10.12
N GLU A 156 19.26 1.33 -9.73
CA GLU A 156 20.42 1.47 -10.63
C GLU A 156 20.28 0.56 -11.86
N SER A 157 19.88 -0.71 -11.66
CA SER A 157 19.60 -1.62 -12.77
C SER A 157 18.10 -1.82 -12.98
N GLN A 158 17.65 -1.79 -14.23
CA GLN A 158 16.29 -2.18 -14.61
C GLN A 158 15.92 -3.58 -14.09
N ARG A 159 16.90 -4.51 -14.10
CA ARG A 159 16.69 -5.92 -13.73
C ARG A 159 16.37 -6.12 -12.24
N GLU A 160 16.71 -5.16 -11.39
CA GLU A 160 16.38 -5.19 -9.96
C GLU A 160 14.92 -4.81 -9.70
N THR A 161 14.30 -4.07 -10.63
CA THR A 161 12.91 -3.63 -10.59
C THR A 161 11.97 -4.57 -11.36
N VAL A 162 12.35 -4.98 -12.58
CA VAL A 162 11.54 -5.89 -13.42
C VAL A 162 12.42 -6.90 -14.17
N PRO A 163 11.91 -8.12 -14.45
CA PRO A 163 12.54 -9.02 -15.41
C PRO A 163 12.66 -8.35 -16.79
N ILE A 164 13.78 -8.56 -17.47
CA ILE A 164 13.95 -8.14 -18.86
C ILE A 164 13.10 -9.06 -19.75
N PRO A 165 12.10 -8.55 -20.49
CA PRO A 165 11.26 -9.40 -21.33
C PRO A 165 12.05 -10.03 -22.49
N ALA A 166 11.66 -11.23 -22.90
CA ALA A 166 12.18 -11.85 -24.12
C ALA A 166 11.55 -11.21 -25.38
N ASP A 167 12.28 -11.30 -26.51
CA ASP A 167 11.75 -11.16 -27.87
C ASP A 167 10.83 -9.94 -28.13
N GLY A 168 11.19 -8.78 -27.58
CA GLY A 168 10.45 -7.53 -27.78
C GLY A 168 9.09 -7.46 -27.09
N ALA A 169 8.77 -8.40 -26.20
CA ALA A 169 7.52 -8.39 -25.45
C ALA A 169 7.44 -7.20 -24.48
N THR A 170 6.27 -6.58 -24.35
CA THR A 170 6.04 -5.51 -23.38
C THR A 170 5.98 -6.10 -21.96
N GLY A 171 6.85 -5.64 -21.06
CA GLY A 171 6.83 -6.02 -19.66
C GLY A 171 5.53 -5.58 -18.95
N GLN A 172 4.96 -6.45 -18.11
CA GLN A 172 3.70 -6.21 -17.38
C GLN A 172 3.86 -6.25 -15.85
N LEU A 173 5.10 -6.41 -15.35
CA LEU A 173 5.40 -6.66 -13.93
C LEU A 173 5.84 -5.39 -13.17
N GLY A 174 5.69 -4.23 -13.78
CA GLY A 174 6.08 -2.93 -13.23
C GLY A 174 6.74 -2.03 -14.28
N ASN A 175 6.95 -0.77 -13.93
CA ASN A 175 7.71 0.17 -14.77
C ASN A 175 8.98 0.59 -14.02
N TRP A 176 10.12 0.50 -14.69
CA TRP A 176 11.38 1.03 -14.21
C TRP A 176 11.62 2.43 -14.80
N MET A 177 12.25 3.30 -14.02
CA MET A 177 12.80 4.57 -14.48
C MET A 177 14.21 4.72 -13.92
N SER A 178 15.18 5.12 -14.75
CA SER A 178 16.56 5.32 -14.28
C SER A 178 16.64 6.49 -13.28
N PRO A 179 17.61 6.46 -12.33
CA PRO A 179 17.81 7.56 -11.38
C PRO A 179 17.95 8.93 -12.06
N ALA A 180 18.66 9.02 -13.18
CA ALA A 180 18.86 10.27 -13.92
C ALA A 180 17.57 10.80 -14.58
N GLN A 181 16.72 9.92 -15.12
CA GLN A 181 15.42 10.30 -15.66
C GLN A 181 14.46 10.75 -14.54
N PHE A 182 14.52 10.07 -13.39
CA PHE A 182 13.68 10.39 -12.24
C PHE A 182 14.07 11.72 -11.59
N GLN A 183 15.38 12.00 -11.45
CA GLN A 183 15.92 13.30 -11.05
C GLN A 183 15.34 14.43 -11.90
N LYS A 184 15.49 14.34 -13.24
CA LYS A 184 14.93 15.31 -14.17
C LYS A 184 13.41 15.47 -13.98
N ALA A 185 12.69 14.37 -13.79
CA ALA A 185 11.26 14.43 -13.58
C ALA A 185 10.87 15.15 -12.27
N ILE A 186 11.68 15.04 -11.21
CA ILE A 186 11.50 15.80 -9.95
C ILE A 186 11.76 17.29 -10.18
N ASP A 187 12.84 17.64 -10.86
CA ASP A 187 13.22 19.04 -11.15
C ASP A 187 12.17 19.78 -12.00
N GLU A 188 11.44 19.06 -12.86
CA GLU A 188 10.31 19.58 -13.67
C GLU A 188 8.99 19.77 -12.89
N ARG A 189 8.93 19.31 -11.62
CA ARG A 189 7.67 19.13 -10.87
C ARG A 189 7.67 19.80 -9.49
N PHE A 190 8.66 19.49 -8.66
CA PHE A 190 8.65 19.87 -7.24
C PHE A 190 9.12 21.28 -6.89
N PRO A 191 10.05 21.93 -7.62
CA PRO A 191 10.46 23.31 -7.32
C PRO A 191 9.28 24.28 -7.24
N GLY A 192 8.98 24.78 -6.04
CA GLY A 192 7.89 25.71 -5.78
C GLY A 192 6.46 25.12 -5.87
N CYS A 193 6.29 23.81 -5.90
CA CYS A 193 4.97 23.17 -6.11
C CYS A 193 3.92 23.45 -5.01
N MET A 194 4.34 23.88 -3.82
CA MET A 194 3.48 24.15 -2.66
C MET A 194 3.32 25.64 -2.35
N ARG A 195 3.72 26.56 -3.25
CA ARG A 195 3.54 28.02 -3.02
C ARG A 195 2.11 28.36 -2.64
N GLY A 196 1.95 29.17 -1.59
CA GLY A 196 0.64 29.52 -1.01
C GLY A 196 -0.13 28.36 -0.38
N ARG A 197 0.51 27.22 -0.11
CA ARG A 197 -0.10 26.06 0.58
C ARG A 197 0.65 25.72 1.85
N THR A 198 -0.07 25.09 2.78
CA THR A 198 0.52 24.46 3.96
C THR A 198 1.15 23.13 3.57
N MET A 199 2.40 22.90 3.97
CA MET A 199 3.00 21.57 4.01
C MET A 199 2.65 20.92 5.35
N TYR A 200 1.79 19.90 5.31
CA TYR A 200 1.48 19.05 6.45
C TYR A 200 2.56 17.97 6.61
N VAL A 201 3.04 17.77 7.84
CA VAL A 201 4.02 16.74 8.23
C VAL A 201 3.28 15.67 9.02
N LEU A 202 3.10 14.50 8.42
CA LEU A 202 2.32 13.38 8.95
C LEU A 202 3.29 12.29 9.42
N PRO A 203 3.61 12.20 10.73
CA PRO A 203 4.28 11.03 11.27
C PRO A 203 3.28 9.87 11.39
N PHE A 204 3.51 8.78 10.67
CA PHE A 204 2.59 7.63 10.66
C PHE A 204 3.30 6.27 10.85
N SER A 205 2.63 5.37 11.55
CA SER A 205 3.03 3.97 11.71
C SER A 205 2.17 3.07 10.81
N MET A 206 2.84 2.23 10.03
CA MET A 206 2.25 1.06 9.39
C MET A 206 2.41 -0.12 10.34
N GLY A 207 1.28 -0.67 10.81
CA GLY A 207 1.18 -1.65 11.88
C GLY A 207 0.96 -1.02 13.27
N PRO A 208 0.65 -1.83 14.30
CA PRO A 208 0.50 -1.36 15.68
C PRO A 208 1.75 -0.63 16.15
N VAL A 209 1.59 0.52 16.81
CA VAL A 209 2.72 1.36 17.24
C VAL A 209 3.59 0.59 18.24
N GLY A 210 4.87 0.40 17.90
CA GLY A 210 5.82 -0.38 18.71
C GLY A 210 5.87 -1.88 18.40
N SER A 211 5.05 -2.40 17.47
CA SER A 211 5.21 -3.78 17.00
C SER A 211 6.57 -3.99 16.32
N PRO A 212 7.27 -5.11 16.52
CA PRO A 212 8.53 -5.42 15.81
C PRO A 212 8.34 -5.55 14.28
N LEU A 213 7.12 -5.80 13.82
CA LEU A 213 6.76 -5.82 12.41
C LEU A 213 6.35 -4.45 11.88
N SER A 214 6.05 -3.47 12.75
CA SER A 214 5.70 -2.12 12.31
C SER A 214 6.87 -1.39 11.66
N ARG A 215 6.55 -0.41 10.81
CA ARG A 215 7.53 0.51 10.22
C ARG A 215 6.94 1.92 10.17
N VAL A 216 7.77 2.91 10.48
CA VAL A 216 7.38 4.32 10.49
C VAL A 216 7.67 4.98 9.14
N GLY A 217 6.76 5.85 8.73
CA GLY A 217 6.97 6.81 7.64
C GLY A 217 6.67 8.24 8.09
N ILE A 218 7.28 9.19 7.39
CA ILE A 218 6.95 10.62 7.51
C ILE A 218 6.42 11.04 6.15
N GLN A 219 5.14 11.42 6.07
CA GLN A 219 4.55 11.96 4.85
C GLN A 219 4.46 13.48 4.88
N LEU A 220 4.99 14.13 3.85
CA LEU A 220 4.83 15.55 3.57
C LEU A 220 3.79 15.72 2.48
N THR A 221 2.79 16.57 2.67
CA THR A 221 1.69 16.76 1.71
C THR A 221 1.14 18.18 1.77
N ASP A 222 0.64 18.68 0.64
CA ASP A 222 -0.06 19.97 0.50
C ASP A 222 -1.60 19.84 0.46
N SER A 223 -2.12 18.67 0.84
CA SER A 223 -3.54 18.31 0.75
C SER A 223 -4.12 17.95 2.11
N PRO A 224 -5.06 18.74 2.66
CA PRO A 224 -5.77 18.40 3.90
C PRO A 224 -6.67 17.15 3.75
N TYR A 225 -7.12 16.83 2.53
CA TYR A 225 -7.84 15.58 2.26
C TYR A 225 -6.97 14.34 2.53
N VAL A 226 -5.68 14.43 2.18
CA VAL A 226 -4.69 13.39 2.48
C VAL A 226 -4.44 13.28 3.98
N VAL A 227 -4.42 14.40 4.73
CA VAL A 227 -4.31 14.41 6.20
C VAL A 227 -5.45 13.62 6.84
N ALA A 228 -6.70 14.00 6.55
CA ALA A 228 -7.88 13.35 7.11
C ALA A 228 -7.96 11.86 6.72
N SER A 229 -7.63 11.51 5.47
CA SER A 229 -7.61 10.13 4.99
C SER A 229 -6.47 9.29 5.61
N MET A 230 -5.26 9.84 5.74
CA MET A 230 -4.14 9.13 6.37
C MET A 230 -4.38 8.90 7.86
N ARG A 231 -5.07 9.82 8.55
CA ARG A 231 -5.49 9.64 9.94
C ARG A 231 -6.40 8.41 10.13
N ILE A 232 -7.28 8.15 9.17
CA ILE A 232 -8.13 6.94 9.16
C ILE A 232 -7.31 5.70 8.79
N MET A 233 -6.47 5.79 7.75
CA MET A 233 -5.81 4.61 7.16
C MET A 233 -4.52 4.16 7.87
N THR A 234 -3.94 5.00 8.73
CA THR A 234 -2.68 4.71 9.48
C THR A 234 -2.82 5.11 10.94
N ARG A 235 -1.89 4.69 11.82
CA ARG A 235 -1.78 5.31 13.15
C ARG A 235 -0.89 6.55 13.00
N LEU A 236 -1.43 7.73 13.30
CA LEU A 236 -0.81 9.02 12.98
C LEU A 236 -0.61 9.87 14.25
N GLY A 237 0.49 10.62 14.30
CA GLY A 237 0.70 11.69 15.30
C GLY A 237 1.82 11.46 16.30
N LYS A 238 1.74 12.15 17.45
CA LYS A 238 2.78 12.21 18.49
C LYS A 238 3.33 10.84 18.97
N PRO A 239 2.50 9.80 19.21
CA PRO A 239 3.00 8.48 19.62
C PRO A 239 3.95 7.84 18.60
N VAL A 240 3.80 8.16 17.31
CA VAL A 240 4.68 7.65 16.25
C VAL A 240 6.06 8.30 16.32
N LEU A 241 6.14 9.61 16.56
CA LEU A 241 7.42 10.31 16.74
C LEU A 241 8.17 9.79 17.97
N GLN A 242 7.44 9.51 19.07
CA GLN A 242 8.00 8.92 20.28
C GLN A 242 8.54 7.51 20.03
N ALA A 243 7.81 6.66 19.29
CA ALA A 243 8.24 5.31 18.93
C ALA A 243 9.39 5.30 17.89
N LEU A 244 9.49 6.33 17.05
CA LEU A 244 10.55 6.47 16.05
C LEU A 244 11.90 6.78 16.70
N GLY A 245 11.98 7.80 17.57
CA GLY A 245 13.25 8.32 18.07
C GLY A 245 14.19 8.72 16.92
N ASP A 246 15.44 8.28 16.98
CA ASP A 246 16.45 8.53 15.94
C ASP A 246 16.56 7.42 14.87
N ASN A 247 15.62 6.46 14.86
CA ASN A 247 15.60 5.38 13.87
C ASN A 247 15.32 5.91 12.45
N ASP A 248 15.60 5.07 11.45
CA ASP A 248 15.25 5.37 10.07
C ASP A 248 13.75 5.19 9.81
N PHE A 249 13.21 6.01 8.92
CA PHE A 249 11.81 5.99 8.48
C PHE A 249 11.74 6.02 6.95
N VAL A 250 10.58 5.64 6.39
CA VAL A 250 10.31 5.84 4.96
C VAL A 250 9.91 7.29 4.71
N LYS A 251 10.63 7.96 3.82
CA LYS A 251 10.41 9.36 3.46
C LYS A 251 9.34 9.43 2.37
N CYS A 252 8.21 10.06 2.66
CA CYS A 252 7.08 10.15 1.73
C CYS A 252 6.86 11.63 1.37
N LEU A 253 7.13 12.02 0.13
CA LEU A 253 6.86 13.37 -0.38
C LEU A 253 5.69 13.32 -1.37
N HIS A 254 4.66 14.11 -1.10
CA HIS A 254 3.47 14.23 -1.93
C HIS A 254 3.16 15.70 -2.25
N SER A 255 2.79 16.00 -3.50
CA SER A 255 2.14 17.27 -3.85
C SER A 255 1.04 17.07 -4.88
N VAL A 256 -0.07 17.77 -4.73
CA VAL A 256 -1.14 17.84 -5.76
C VAL A 256 -0.71 18.57 -7.03
N GLY A 257 0.44 19.26 -7.03
CA GLY A 257 1.04 19.89 -8.21
C GLY A 257 0.30 21.11 -8.72
N ARG A 258 -0.34 21.87 -7.82
CA ARG A 258 -1.18 23.05 -8.11
C ARG A 258 -0.82 24.22 -7.16
N PRO A 259 0.37 24.83 -7.30
CA PRO A 259 0.76 26.00 -6.49
C PRO A 259 -0.21 27.17 -6.67
N LEU A 260 -0.18 28.12 -5.73
CA LEU A 260 -0.91 29.39 -5.81
C LEU A 260 0.01 30.54 -6.27
N PRO A 261 -0.52 31.55 -7.00
CA PRO A 261 -1.87 31.59 -7.58
C PRO A 261 -2.09 30.49 -8.64
N LEU A 262 -3.34 30.02 -8.77
CA LEU A 262 -3.66 28.86 -9.60
C LEU A 262 -3.48 29.14 -11.10
N GLU A 263 -2.78 28.24 -11.79
CA GLU A 263 -2.78 28.16 -13.25
C GLU A 263 -4.05 27.43 -13.74
N GLY A 264 -5.12 28.21 -13.97
CA GLY A 264 -6.43 27.71 -14.43
C GLY A 264 -7.33 27.18 -13.31
N GLU A 265 -8.60 26.95 -13.64
CA GLU A 265 -9.64 26.57 -12.67
C GLU A 265 -9.47 25.16 -12.09
N LEU A 266 -10.12 24.90 -10.95
CA LEU A 266 -10.22 23.57 -10.36
C LEU A 266 -11.57 22.94 -10.74
N VAL A 267 -11.53 21.72 -11.28
CA VAL A 267 -12.74 20.91 -11.45
C VAL A 267 -13.16 20.37 -10.08
N ASN A 268 -14.41 20.57 -9.68
CA ASN A 268 -14.97 20.10 -8.40
C ASN A 268 -14.19 20.55 -7.14
N GLN A 269 -13.50 21.70 -7.18
CA GLN A 269 -12.56 22.16 -6.14
C GLN A 269 -11.43 21.17 -5.81
N TRP A 270 -11.15 20.22 -6.71
CA TRP A 270 -10.16 19.18 -6.50
C TRP A 270 -8.81 19.56 -7.14
N PRO A 271 -7.77 19.88 -6.36
CA PRO A 271 -6.45 20.14 -6.91
C PRO A 271 -5.78 18.83 -7.35
N CYS A 272 -5.48 18.74 -8.65
CA CYS A 272 -4.64 17.69 -9.22
C CYS A 272 -3.91 18.23 -10.47
N ASN A 273 -2.87 17.53 -10.92
CA ASN A 273 -2.14 17.83 -12.15
C ASN A 273 -2.01 16.55 -13.00
N PRO A 274 -3.08 16.16 -13.72
CA PRO A 274 -3.17 14.86 -14.41
C PRO A 274 -2.12 14.65 -15.49
N GLU A 275 -1.63 15.73 -16.10
CA GLU A 275 -0.60 15.68 -17.14
C GLU A 275 0.75 15.29 -16.54
N LYS A 276 1.20 16.02 -15.51
CA LYS A 276 2.49 15.80 -14.84
C LYS A 276 2.48 14.68 -13.79
N THR A 277 1.35 14.02 -13.53
CA THR A 277 1.25 12.94 -12.52
C THR A 277 2.44 11.96 -12.59
N LEU A 278 3.02 11.63 -11.44
CA LEU A 278 4.12 10.66 -11.34
C LEU A 278 4.16 10.08 -9.93
N ILE A 279 4.23 8.75 -9.79
CA ILE A 279 4.32 8.07 -8.50
C ILE A 279 5.59 7.21 -8.50
N GLY A 280 6.68 7.77 -7.98
CA GLY A 280 8.00 7.15 -7.92
C GLY A 280 8.34 6.52 -6.57
N HIS A 281 9.13 5.44 -6.62
CA HIS A 281 9.56 4.67 -5.46
C HIS A 281 11.07 4.43 -5.58
N VAL A 282 11.85 4.87 -4.59
CA VAL A 282 13.31 4.72 -4.53
C VAL A 282 13.65 3.81 -3.34
N PRO A 283 13.57 2.47 -3.50
CA PRO A 283 13.68 1.53 -2.39
C PRO A 283 15.01 1.64 -1.64
N ASP A 284 16.11 1.86 -2.35
CA ASP A 284 17.47 1.92 -1.78
C ASP A 284 17.67 3.15 -0.88
N GLN A 285 16.91 4.21 -1.09
CA GLN A 285 16.92 5.43 -0.28
C GLN A 285 15.76 5.50 0.74
N ARG A 286 14.88 4.48 0.71
CA ARG A 286 13.59 4.43 1.43
C ARG A 286 12.72 5.67 1.15
N GLU A 287 12.65 6.11 -0.10
CA GLU A 287 11.89 7.30 -0.50
C GLU A 287 10.71 6.95 -1.43
N ILE A 288 9.60 7.67 -1.25
CA ILE A 288 8.41 7.65 -2.09
C ILE A 288 8.13 9.10 -2.46
N ILE A 289 8.02 9.38 -3.75
CA ILE A 289 7.81 10.74 -4.26
C ILE A 289 6.65 10.69 -5.24
N SER A 290 5.55 11.37 -4.90
CA SER A 290 4.30 11.37 -5.65
C SER A 290 3.86 12.79 -5.99
N PHE A 291 3.47 13.00 -7.24
CA PHE A 291 3.11 14.31 -7.78
C PHE A 291 1.80 14.23 -8.57
N GLY A 292 0.98 15.28 -8.46
CA GLY A 292 -0.10 15.58 -9.41
C GLY A 292 -1.38 14.77 -9.27
N SER A 293 -1.56 13.97 -8.21
CA SER A 293 -2.77 13.18 -7.96
C SER A 293 -3.11 13.16 -6.48
N GLY A 294 -4.28 13.68 -6.12
CA GLY A 294 -4.81 13.62 -4.75
C GLY A 294 -5.51 12.30 -4.44
N TYR A 295 -5.75 11.44 -5.43
CA TYR A 295 -6.57 10.24 -5.27
C TYR A 295 -5.86 9.07 -4.57
N GLY A 296 -6.41 8.68 -3.42
CA GLY A 296 -6.29 7.34 -2.82
C GLY A 296 -4.91 6.69 -2.91
N GLY A 297 -4.77 5.65 -3.75
CA GLY A 297 -3.54 4.87 -3.86
C GLY A 297 -2.30 5.61 -4.42
N ASN A 298 -2.47 6.85 -4.90
CA ASN A 298 -1.39 7.71 -5.39
C ASN A 298 -0.95 8.73 -4.32
N SER A 299 -1.82 9.07 -3.36
CA SER A 299 -1.61 10.14 -2.38
C SER A 299 -1.53 9.65 -0.92
N LEU A 300 -2.18 8.54 -0.59
CA LEU A 300 -2.10 7.88 0.73
C LEU A 300 -0.85 6.97 0.73
N LEU A 301 0.34 7.58 0.87
CA LEU A 301 1.61 6.93 0.55
C LEU A 301 1.94 5.74 1.47
N GLY A 302 1.38 5.70 2.68
CA GLY A 302 1.43 4.53 3.55
C GLY A 302 0.85 3.26 2.94
N LYS A 303 -0.22 3.36 2.12
CA LYS A 303 -1.00 2.20 1.65
C LYS A 303 -0.27 1.40 0.56
N LYS A 304 -0.33 1.84 -0.71
CA LYS A 304 0.22 1.05 -1.84
C LYS A 304 1.69 1.33 -2.08
N CYS A 305 2.12 2.57 -1.91
CA CYS A 305 3.50 2.96 -2.20
C CYS A 305 4.46 2.39 -1.15
N PHE A 306 4.16 2.58 0.13
CA PHE A 306 4.93 1.98 1.23
C PHE A 306 4.54 0.52 1.41
N ALA A 307 3.36 0.21 1.95
CA ALA A 307 3.08 -1.11 2.51
C ALA A 307 2.94 -2.27 1.50
N LEU A 308 3.06 -2.00 0.20
CA LEU A 308 3.38 -3.03 -0.79
C LEU A 308 4.73 -2.78 -1.49
N ARG A 309 4.93 -1.66 -2.21
CA ARG A 309 6.09 -1.55 -3.14
C ARG A 309 7.43 -1.36 -2.44
N ILE A 310 7.54 -0.45 -1.47
CA ILE A 310 8.77 -0.34 -0.64
C ILE A 310 8.86 -1.53 0.31
N ALA A 311 7.74 -1.91 0.94
CA ALA A 311 7.70 -2.99 1.91
C ALA A 311 8.13 -4.34 1.33
N SER A 312 7.77 -4.70 0.09
CA SER A 312 8.18 -5.98 -0.51
C SER A 312 9.68 -6.06 -0.78
N ARG A 313 10.34 -4.94 -1.12
CA ARG A 313 11.82 -4.88 -1.20
C ARG A 313 12.46 -5.03 0.16
N LEU A 314 11.96 -4.33 1.18
CA LEU A 314 12.43 -4.50 2.58
C LEU A 314 12.22 -5.95 3.06
N ALA A 315 11.06 -6.53 2.76
CA ALA A 315 10.68 -7.88 3.12
C ALA A 315 11.59 -8.95 2.51
N ARG A 316 11.92 -8.81 1.22
CA ARG A 316 12.90 -9.65 0.51
C ARG A 316 14.25 -9.66 1.21
N ASP A 317 14.72 -8.48 1.66
CA ASP A 317 16.08 -8.32 2.19
C ASP A 317 16.18 -8.60 3.70
N GLU A 318 15.08 -8.45 4.45
CA GLU A 318 14.99 -8.65 5.90
C GLU A 318 14.33 -10.00 6.31
N GLY A 319 13.97 -10.84 5.33
CA GLY A 319 13.42 -12.19 5.55
C GLY A 319 11.97 -12.22 6.04
N TRP A 320 11.08 -11.44 5.41
CA TRP A 320 9.63 -11.43 5.66
C TRP A 320 8.85 -11.25 4.34
N LEU A 321 7.52 -11.07 4.41
CA LEU A 321 6.62 -10.94 3.24
C LEU A 321 5.70 -9.73 3.37
N ALA A 322 5.47 -8.99 2.27
CA ALA A 322 4.57 -7.83 2.25
C ALA A 322 3.58 -7.96 1.08
N GLU A 323 2.36 -8.41 1.38
CA GLU A 323 1.47 -9.02 0.38
C GLU A 323 0.13 -8.29 0.22
N HIS A 324 -0.45 -8.38 -0.98
CA HIS A 324 -1.77 -7.81 -1.32
C HIS A 324 -2.94 -8.67 -0.81
N MET A 325 -2.86 -9.07 0.45
CA MET A 325 -3.74 -10.04 1.12
C MET A 325 -4.64 -9.39 2.16
N LEU A 326 -5.87 -9.90 2.29
CA LEU A 326 -6.64 -9.75 3.52
C LEU A 326 -6.10 -10.69 4.60
N ILE A 327 -6.46 -10.45 5.86
CA ILE A 327 -6.29 -11.38 6.98
C ILE A 327 -7.62 -11.49 7.71
N LEU A 328 -8.11 -12.72 7.93
CA LEU A 328 -9.28 -13.00 8.74
C LEU A 328 -9.04 -14.12 9.76
N GLY A 329 -9.75 -14.06 10.88
CA GLY A 329 -9.95 -15.17 11.79
C GLY A 329 -11.24 -15.90 11.46
N ILE A 330 -11.22 -17.23 11.42
CA ILE A 330 -12.41 -18.07 11.22
C ILE A 330 -12.53 -19.07 12.37
N THR A 331 -13.70 -19.08 13.03
CA THR A 331 -14.01 -19.98 14.15
C THR A 331 -15.12 -20.95 13.74
N ASN A 332 -14.90 -22.24 13.97
CA ASN A 332 -15.85 -23.30 13.64
C ASN A 332 -16.87 -23.57 14.79
N PRO A 333 -17.91 -24.39 14.56
CA PRO A 333 -18.92 -24.71 15.59
C PRO A 333 -18.39 -25.40 16.86
N ALA A 334 -17.15 -25.93 16.83
CA ALA A 334 -16.47 -26.50 17.99
C ALA A 334 -15.59 -25.47 18.72
N GLY A 335 -15.71 -24.18 18.41
CA GLY A 335 -14.93 -23.09 19.03
C GLY A 335 -13.47 -23.02 18.60
N LYS A 336 -13.03 -23.83 17.63
CA LYS A 336 -11.65 -23.80 17.14
C LYS A 336 -11.48 -22.67 16.12
N LYS A 337 -10.64 -21.70 16.46
CA LYS A 337 -10.24 -20.58 15.59
C LYS A 337 -8.97 -20.90 14.80
N ARG A 338 -8.89 -20.40 13.57
CA ARG A 338 -7.72 -20.39 12.69
C ARG A 338 -7.64 -19.04 11.96
N TYR A 339 -6.45 -18.61 11.52
CA TYR A 339 -6.31 -17.41 10.70
C TYR A 339 -5.91 -17.74 9.26
N VAL A 340 -6.45 -16.97 8.33
CA VAL A 340 -6.31 -17.18 6.89
C VAL A 340 -5.96 -15.85 6.22
N ALA A 341 -4.94 -15.87 5.36
CA ALA A 341 -4.64 -14.77 4.46
C ALA A 341 -5.18 -15.06 3.05
N ALA A 342 -5.66 -14.05 2.31
CA ALA A 342 -6.13 -14.25 0.94
C ALA A 342 -5.76 -13.12 -0.04
N ALA A 343 -5.03 -13.47 -1.09
CA ALA A 343 -4.65 -12.58 -2.19
C ALA A 343 -5.63 -12.72 -3.36
N PHE A 344 -6.49 -11.71 -3.52
CA PHE A 344 -7.28 -11.48 -4.73
C PHE A 344 -6.93 -10.11 -5.34
N PRO A 345 -6.92 -9.95 -6.67
CA PRO A 345 -6.75 -8.64 -7.31
C PRO A 345 -7.79 -7.61 -6.85
N SER A 346 -7.52 -6.33 -7.14
CA SER A 346 -8.44 -5.23 -6.85
C SER A 346 -9.84 -5.49 -7.43
N ALA A 347 -10.89 -5.20 -6.66
CA ALA A 347 -12.30 -5.46 -6.98
C ALA A 347 -12.66 -6.95 -7.25
N CYS A 348 -11.88 -7.89 -6.69
CA CYS A 348 -12.16 -9.34 -6.69
C CYS A 348 -12.60 -9.88 -5.31
N GLY A 349 -13.18 -9.04 -4.45
CA GLY A 349 -13.93 -9.50 -3.27
C GLY A 349 -13.16 -9.66 -1.95
N LYS A 350 -11.94 -9.12 -1.80
CA LYS A 350 -11.20 -9.22 -0.52
C LYS A 350 -11.98 -8.66 0.66
N THR A 351 -12.47 -7.42 0.57
CA THR A 351 -13.26 -6.78 1.63
C THR A 351 -14.52 -7.57 1.99
N ASN A 352 -15.19 -8.19 1.02
CA ASN A 352 -16.35 -9.05 1.26
C ASN A 352 -15.99 -10.33 2.02
N LEU A 353 -14.84 -10.95 1.73
CA LEU A 353 -14.38 -12.15 2.42
C LEU A 353 -13.84 -11.83 3.83
N ALA A 354 -13.05 -10.77 3.97
CA ALA A 354 -12.51 -10.31 5.25
C ALA A 354 -13.60 -9.92 6.25
N MET A 355 -14.72 -9.35 5.75
CA MET A 355 -15.87 -8.93 6.54
C MET A 355 -17.08 -9.86 6.39
N MET A 356 -16.87 -11.11 6.00
CA MET A 356 -17.97 -12.04 5.69
C MET A 356 -18.93 -12.22 6.86
N ARG A 357 -20.23 -12.27 6.56
CA ARG A 357 -21.25 -12.85 7.44
C ARG A 357 -21.47 -14.30 7.00
N PRO A 358 -21.02 -15.32 7.75
CA PRO A 358 -21.20 -16.71 7.35
C PRO A 358 -22.68 -17.07 7.27
N THR A 359 -23.07 -17.81 6.23
CA THR A 359 -24.41 -18.40 6.10
C THR A 359 -24.52 -19.76 6.80
N LEU A 360 -23.39 -20.40 7.09
CA LEU A 360 -23.33 -21.68 7.80
C LEU A 360 -23.50 -21.44 9.32
N PRO A 361 -24.50 -22.06 9.98
CA PRO A 361 -24.70 -21.92 11.42
C PRO A 361 -23.47 -22.35 12.23
N GLY A 362 -23.21 -21.65 13.34
CA GLY A 362 -22.08 -21.92 14.24
C GLY A 362 -20.70 -21.50 13.73
N TRP A 363 -20.58 -20.96 12.52
CA TRP A 363 -19.34 -20.36 12.02
C TRP A 363 -19.29 -18.85 12.30
N LYS A 364 -18.13 -18.37 12.74
CA LYS A 364 -17.82 -16.93 12.93
C LYS A 364 -16.63 -16.54 12.04
N VAL A 365 -16.72 -15.38 11.40
CA VAL A 365 -15.58 -14.72 10.74
C VAL A 365 -15.32 -13.39 11.44
N GLU A 366 -14.05 -13.07 11.62
CA GLU A 366 -13.55 -11.86 12.27
C GLU A 366 -12.45 -11.23 11.38
N CYS A 367 -12.46 -9.91 11.24
CA CYS A 367 -11.58 -9.17 10.33
C CYS A 367 -10.32 -8.69 11.06
N VAL A 368 -9.12 -9.03 10.55
CA VAL A 368 -7.86 -8.41 10.98
C VAL A 368 -7.46 -7.29 10.00
N GLY A 369 -7.62 -7.52 8.70
CA GLY A 369 -7.40 -6.53 7.64
C GLY A 369 -7.95 -6.97 6.30
N ASP A 370 -8.23 -6.04 5.38
CA ASP A 370 -8.96 -6.35 4.13
C ASP A 370 -8.12 -6.28 2.85
N ASP A 371 -6.92 -5.72 2.89
CA ASP A 371 -6.18 -5.37 1.68
C ASP A 371 -4.65 -5.58 1.73
N ILE A 372 -3.99 -5.48 2.89
CA ILE A 372 -2.54 -5.70 3.02
C ILE A 372 -2.22 -6.59 4.23
N ALA A 373 -1.26 -7.50 4.05
CA ALA A 373 -0.69 -8.32 5.12
C ALA A 373 0.84 -8.20 5.14
N TRP A 374 1.42 -7.95 6.31
CA TRP A 374 2.87 -8.12 6.53
C TRP A 374 3.10 -9.37 7.37
N MET A 375 3.89 -10.30 6.87
CA MET A 375 4.00 -11.65 7.44
C MET A 375 5.45 -12.07 7.65
N LYS A 376 5.77 -12.65 8.82
CA LYS A 376 7.11 -13.13 9.17
C LYS A 376 7.03 -14.41 10.00
N PHE A 377 7.93 -15.35 9.77
CA PHE A 377 8.07 -16.53 10.63
C PHE A 377 8.63 -16.13 12.00
N ASP A 378 7.97 -16.57 13.07
CA ASP A 378 8.47 -16.43 14.45
C ASP A 378 9.51 -17.50 14.82
N SER A 379 10.02 -17.45 16.05
CA SER A 379 11.01 -18.40 16.57
C SER A 379 10.51 -19.86 16.62
N ASP A 380 9.19 -20.04 16.65
CA ASP A 380 8.54 -21.35 16.71
C ASP A 380 8.21 -21.89 15.31
N GLY A 381 8.62 -21.16 14.25
CA GLY A 381 8.36 -21.50 12.86
C GLY A 381 6.95 -21.20 12.37
N ARG A 382 6.13 -20.43 13.11
CA ARG A 382 4.79 -20.03 12.67
C ARG A 382 4.83 -18.74 11.88
N LEU A 383 4.10 -18.68 10.76
CA LEU A 383 3.94 -17.45 10.00
C LEU A 383 2.99 -16.50 10.74
N ARG A 384 3.53 -15.44 11.34
CA ARG A 384 2.76 -14.36 11.98
C ARG A 384 2.41 -13.30 10.96
N ALA A 385 1.19 -12.78 11.02
CA ALA A 385 0.73 -11.69 10.16
C ALA A 385 0.17 -10.52 10.97
N ILE A 386 0.50 -9.29 10.56
CA ILE A 386 -0.20 -8.07 11.00
C ILE A 386 -0.89 -7.40 9.81
N ASN A 387 -2.00 -6.71 10.08
CA ASN A 387 -2.52 -5.70 9.18
C ASN A 387 -1.75 -4.38 9.43
N PRO A 388 -0.99 -3.87 8.43
CA PRO A 388 -0.29 -2.60 8.60
C PRO A 388 -1.23 -1.38 8.59
N GLU A 389 -2.46 -1.51 8.12
CA GLU A 389 -3.44 -0.42 7.98
C GLU A 389 -4.30 -0.25 9.25
N ASN A 390 -4.86 0.96 9.43
CA ASN A 390 -5.72 1.34 10.56
C ASN A 390 -7.20 1.55 10.16
N GLY A 391 -7.49 1.38 8.86
CA GLY A 391 -8.79 1.66 8.26
C GLY A 391 -9.03 0.84 7.00
N PHE A 392 -10.25 0.95 6.47
CA PHE A 392 -10.67 0.30 5.24
C PHE A 392 -10.87 1.35 4.13
N PHE A 393 -10.16 1.19 3.02
CA PHE A 393 -10.33 2.00 1.82
C PHE A 393 -11.11 1.20 0.77
N GLY A 394 -12.32 0.77 1.12
CA GLY A 394 -13.11 -0.20 0.36
C GLY A 394 -13.79 0.39 -0.87
N VAL A 395 -14.08 -0.46 -1.87
CA VAL A 395 -14.87 -0.08 -3.06
C VAL A 395 -16.33 0.05 -2.66
N ALA A 396 -16.95 1.21 -2.94
CA ALA A 396 -18.35 1.43 -2.59
C ALA A 396 -19.34 0.67 -3.52
N PRO A 397 -19.24 0.76 -4.87
CA PRO A 397 -20.18 0.07 -5.77
C PRO A 397 -20.23 -1.44 -5.55
N GLY A 398 -21.44 -1.99 -5.51
CA GLY A 398 -21.71 -3.38 -5.18
C GLY A 398 -21.70 -3.73 -3.69
N THR A 399 -21.36 -2.79 -2.79
CA THR A 399 -21.52 -2.97 -1.33
C THR A 399 -22.98 -2.75 -0.93
N SER A 400 -23.60 -3.72 -0.26
CA SER A 400 -24.99 -3.63 0.21
C SER A 400 -25.21 -4.43 1.48
N ALA A 401 -26.42 -4.34 2.05
CA ALA A 401 -26.85 -5.19 3.16
C ALA A 401 -26.83 -6.69 2.80
N THR A 402 -26.92 -7.01 1.51
CA THR A 402 -26.86 -8.38 0.99
C THR A 402 -25.40 -8.84 0.77
N THR A 403 -24.52 -7.98 0.23
CA THR A 403 -23.16 -8.39 -0.20
C THR A 403 -22.07 -8.16 0.85
N ASN A 404 -22.22 -7.16 1.72
CA ASN A 404 -21.33 -6.89 2.86
C ASN A 404 -22.03 -6.01 3.91
N PRO A 405 -22.96 -6.57 4.71
CA PRO A 405 -23.67 -5.81 5.73
C PRO A 405 -22.77 -5.31 6.87
N ASN A 406 -21.60 -5.92 7.08
CA ASN A 406 -20.65 -5.47 8.09
C ASN A 406 -19.94 -4.18 7.64
N ALA A 407 -19.57 -4.06 6.36
CA ALA A 407 -19.15 -2.78 5.78
C ALA A 407 -20.28 -1.73 5.85
N MET A 408 -21.52 -2.10 5.51
CA MET A 408 -22.67 -1.18 5.61
C MET A 408 -22.94 -0.65 7.01
N ALA A 409 -22.56 -1.38 8.07
CA ALA A 409 -22.58 -0.88 9.45
C ALA A 409 -21.35 0.00 9.77
N THR A 410 -20.16 -0.41 9.31
CA THR A 410 -18.89 0.28 9.55
C THR A 410 -18.89 1.74 9.05
N ILE A 411 -19.51 1.98 7.88
CA ILE A 411 -19.44 3.25 7.14
C ILE A 411 -20.48 4.30 7.56
N GLN A 412 -21.28 4.03 8.60
CA GLN A 412 -22.35 4.94 9.06
C GLN A 412 -21.85 6.08 9.95
N SER A 413 -20.60 6.00 10.41
CA SER A 413 -19.95 7.08 11.17
C SER A 413 -18.49 7.33 10.77
N ASN A 414 -18.00 8.53 11.03
CA ASN A 414 -16.59 8.96 10.86
C ASN A 414 -15.94 8.54 9.52
N THR A 415 -16.72 8.52 8.44
CA THR A 415 -16.32 7.95 7.16
C THR A 415 -16.23 9.01 6.07
N ILE A 416 -15.12 9.02 5.33
CA ILE A 416 -14.95 9.87 4.15
C ILE A 416 -15.29 9.04 2.91
N PHE A 417 -16.30 9.46 2.16
CA PHE A 417 -16.67 8.89 0.87
C PHE A 417 -16.07 9.71 -0.26
N THR A 418 -15.69 9.03 -1.35
CA THR A 418 -15.06 9.67 -2.52
C THR A 418 -15.72 9.18 -3.81
N ASN A 419 -16.27 10.10 -4.58
CA ASN A 419 -16.92 9.86 -5.88
C ASN A 419 -18.14 8.93 -5.85
N VAL A 420 -18.85 8.83 -4.71
CA VAL A 420 -20.21 8.24 -4.67
C VAL A 420 -21.27 9.29 -5.04
N ALA A 421 -22.51 8.86 -5.25
CA ALA A 421 -23.62 9.79 -5.36
C ALA A 421 -24.11 10.24 -3.98
N GLU A 422 -24.80 11.38 -3.96
CA GLU A 422 -25.40 12.02 -2.79
C GLU A 422 -26.93 12.00 -2.94
N THR A 423 -27.66 11.65 -1.89
CA THR A 423 -29.12 11.73 -1.87
C THR A 423 -29.59 13.03 -1.23
N SER A 424 -30.74 13.56 -1.66
CA SER A 424 -31.23 14.88 -1.19
C SER A 424 -31.65 14.93 0.29
N ASP A 425 -31.70 13.78 0.97
CA ASP A 425 -31.83 13.66 2.44
C ASP A 425 -30.46 13.57 3.16
N GLY A 426 -29.36 13.87 2.46
CA GLY A 426 -28.00 13.95 3.01
C GLY A 426 -27.28 12.61 3.14
N GLY A 427 -27.73 11.58 2.41
CA GLY A 427 -27.13 10.24 2.36
C GLY A 427 -26.23 9.99 1.15
N VAL A 428 -25.83 8.73 0.98
CA VAL A 428 -25.02 8.27 -0.17
C VAL A 428 -25.76 7.22 -1.00
N TYR A 429 -25.38 7.11 -2.27
CA TYR A 429 -25.93 6.10 -3.19
C TYR A 429 -24.85 5.63 -4.19
N TRP A 430 -24.99 4.38 -4.66
CA TRP A 430 -24.13 3.79 -5.69
C TRP A 430 -24.82 2.59 -6.35
N GLU A 431 -24.29 2.18 -7.52
CA GLU A 431 -24.68 0.98 -8.24
C GLU A 431 -24.61 -0.26 -7.35
N GLY A 432 -25.74 -0.92 -7.11
CA GLY A 432 -25.81 -2.13 -6.30
C GLY A 432 -25.85 -1.92 -4.79
N ILE A 433 -26.22 -0.73 -4.29
CA ILE A 433 -26.44 -0.49 -2.85
C ILE A 433 -27.63 -1.27 -2.24
N ASP A 434 -28.53 -1.80 -3.10
CA ASP A 434 -29.64 -2.67 -2.73
C ASP A 434 -30.64 -2.01 -1.74
N GLN A 435 -30.93 -0.72 -1.96
CA GLN A 435 -31.87 0.08 -1.16
C GLN A 435 -32.80 0.87 -2.07
N THR A 436 -34.11 0.81 -1.78
CA THR A 436 -35.11 1.66 -2.46
C THR A 436 -35.04 3.07 -1.89
N LEU A 437 -34.94 4.08 -2.77
CA LEU A 437 -35.01 5.49 -2.35
C LEU A 437 -36.43 5.84 -1.88
N PRO A 438 -36.60 6.55 -0.76
CA PRO A 438 -37.91 7.03 -0.32
C PRO A 438 -38.57 7.96 -1.36
N PRO A 439 -39.91 8.03 -1.43
CA PRO A 439 -40.61 8.93 -2.33
C PRO A 439 -40.14 10.38 -2.18
N GLY A 440 -39.88 11.05 -3.32
CA GLY A 440 -39.40 12.44 -3.36
C GLY A 440 -37.88 12.61 -3.13
N VAL A 441 -37.15 11.60 -2.69
CA VAL A 441 -35.67 11.68 -2.59
C VAL A 441 -35.06 11.66 -3.99
N THR A 442 -34.17 12.62 -4.24
CA THR A 442 -33.44 12.77 -5.51
C THR A 442 -31.96 12.46 -5.33
N VAL A 443 -31.24 12.21 -6.43
CA VAL A 443 -29.83 11.81 -6.42
C VAL A 443 -28.99 12.80 -7.22
N THR A 444 -27.88 13.24 -6.66
CA THR A 444 -26.81 13.99 -7.34
C THR A 444 -25.60 13.08 -7.51
N SER A 445 -25.20 12.83 -8.76
CA SER A 445 -24.08 11.94 -9.08
C SER A 445 -22.74 12.45 -8.56
N TRP A 446 -21.73 11.58 -8.66
CA TRP A 446 -20.33 11.91 -8.38
C TRP A 446 -19.78 13.05 -9.26
N LEU A 447 -20.38 13.29 -10.44
CA LEU A 447 -20.07 14.41 -11.34
C LEU A 447 -20.83 15.70 -10.98
N GLY A 448 -21.53 15.75 -9.85
CA GLY A 448 -22.31 16.92 -9.42
C GLY A 448 -23.57 17.17 -10.26
N LYS A 449 -24.09 16.17 -10.97
CA LYS A 449 -25.25 16.29 -11.87
C LYS A 449 -26.45 15.52 -11.34
N ALA A 450 -27.66 16.03 -11.56
CA ALA A 450 -28.90 15.32 -11.24
C ALA A 450 -28.94 13.95 -11.94
N TRP A 451 -29.32 12.91 -11.20
CA TRP A 451 -29.34 11.52 -11.66
C TRP A 451 -30.67 10.84 -11.33
N LYS A 452 -31.09 9.91 -12.20
CA LYS A 452 -32.26 9.05 -12.03
C LYS A 452 -31.93 7.63 -12.47
N SER A 453 -32.62 6.64 -11.88
CA SER A 453 -32.52 5.25 -12.31
C SER A 453 -32.85 5.10 -13.80
N GLY A 454 -32.05 4.32 -14.52
CA GLY A 454 -32.13 4.18 -15.98
C GLY A 454 -31.28 5.18 -16.79
N ASN A 455 -30.62 6.15 -16.14
CA ASN A 455 -29.58 6.95 -16.81
C ASN A 455 -28.43 6.05 -17.32
N LYS A 456 -27.85 6.39 -18.48
CA LYS A 456 -26.73 5.64 -19.09
C LYS A 456 -25.45 5.69 -18.26
N GLU A 457 -25.17 6.84 -17.66
CA GLU A 457 -24.00 7.06 -16.80
C GLU A 457 -24.30 6.61 -15.36
N PRO A 458 -23.36 5.95 -14.67
CA PRO A 458 -23.54 5.54 -13.27
C PRO A 458 -23.61 6.75 -12.34
N CYS A 459 -24.34 6.61 -11.23
CA CYS A 459 -24.45 7.65 -10.22
C CYS A 459 -23.15 7.82 -9.42
N ALA A 460 -22.41 6.73 -9.19
CA ALA A 460 -21.11 6.72 -8.55
C ALA A 460 -20.00 6.36 -9.55
N HIS A 461 -18.75 6.78 -9.28
CA HIS A 461 -17.62 6.28 -10.07
C HIS A 461 -17.45 4.77 -9.83
N PRO A 462 -17.16 3.92 -10.84
CA PRO A 462 -17.00 2.47 -10.64
C PRO A 462 -15.87 2.05 -9.66
N ASN A 463 -14.94 2.96 -9.37
CA ASN A 463 -13.90 2.83 -8.34
C ASN A 463 -14.01 3.94 -7.28
N SER A 464 -15.24 4.39 -6.99
CA SER A 464 -15.55 5.20 -5.81
C SER A 464 -15.33 4.41 -4.52
N ARG A 465 -15.02 5.13 -3.44
CA ARG A 465 -14.46 4.56 -2.22
C ARG A 465 -15.18 5.06 -0.97
N PHE A 466 -15.17 4.24 0.06
CA PHE A 466 -15.30 4.69 1.44
C PHE A 466 -13.93 4.54 2.13
N CYS A 467 -13.63 5.47 3.03
CA CYS A 467 -12.45 5.50 3.89
C CYS A 467 -12.96 5.53 5.34
N ALA A 468 -12.94 4.37 6.01
CA ALA A 468 -13.61 4.17 7.31
C ALA A 468 -12.63 3.58 8.36
N PRO A 469 -12.67 4.01 9.64
CA PRO A 469 -11.82 3.47 10.70
C PRO A 469 -12.04 1.97 10.94
N ALA A 470 -10.97 1.18 11.05
CA ALA A 470 -11.10 -0.27 11.16
C ALA A 470 -11.84 -0.67 12.44
N ARG A 471 -11.56 0.02 13.55
CA ARG A 471 -12.20 -0.11 14.87
C ARG A 471 -13.75 -0.06 14.87
N GLN A 472 -14.37 0.45 13.80
CA GLN A 472 -15.84 0.53 13.68
C GLN A 472 -16.48 -0.73 13.08
N CYS A 473 -15.70 -1.66 12.53
CA CYS A 473 -16.26 -2.88 11.97
C CYS A 473 -16.79 -3.78 13.09
N PRO A 474 -18.07 -4.20 13.05
CA PRO A 474 -18.72 -4.93 14.15
C PRO A 474 -18.16 -6.36 14.37
N ILE A 475 -17.26 -6.80 13.49
CA ILE A 475 -16.58 -8.09 13.56
C ILE A 475 -15.05 -7.93 13.49
N MET A 476 -14.48 -6.83 13.96
CA MET A 476 -13.02 -6.76 14.14
C MET A 476 -12.53 -7.88 15.06
N ASP A 477 -11.44 -8.50 14.65
CA ASP A 477 -10.78 -9.53 15.44
C ASP A 477 -10.17 -8.93 16.71
N PRO A 478 -10.35 -9.52 17.91
CA PRO A 478 -9.71 -9.01 19.13
C PRO A 478 -8.19 -8.87 19.03
N ALA A 479 -7.53 -9.64 18.16
CA ALA A 479 -6.08 -9.60 17.93
C ALA A 479 -5.67 -8.70 16.74
N TRP A 480 -6.54 -7.86 16.19
CA TRP A 480 -6.23 -7.07 14.98
C TRP A 480 -5.08 -6.05 15.15
N GLU A 481 -4.83 -5.59 16.39
CA GLU A 481 -3.66 -4.77 16.74
C GLU A 481 -2.61 -5.51 17.60
N ALA A 482 -2.66 -6.84 17.66
CA ALA A 482 -1.67 -7.63 18.39
C ALA A 482 -0.26 -7.43 17.80
N SER A 483 0.69 -6.97 18.63
CA SER A 483 2.03 -6.58 18.19
C SER A 483 2.84 -7.74 17.61
N GLU A 484 2.60 -8.96 18.10
CA GLU A 484 3.19 -10.22 17.66
C GLU A 484 2.53 -10.81 16.39
N GLY A 485 1.36 -10.29 16.00
CA GLY A 485 0.58 -10.78 14.86
C GLY A 485 -0.11 -12.13 15.06
N VAL A 486 -1.07 -12.41 14.18
CA VAL A 486 -1.89 -13.62 14.21
C VAL A 486 -1.22 -14.77 13.44
N PRO A 487 -1.29 -16.03 13.92
CA PRO A 487 -0.66 -17.17 13.24
C PRO A 487 -1.49 -17.63 12.04
N ILE A 488 -0.94 -17.47 10.83
CA ILE A 488 -1.58 -17.90 9.57
C ILE A 488 -1.46 -19.41 9.42
N ASP A 489 -2.62 -20.07 9.32
CA ASP A 489 -2.74 -21.50 9.03
C ASP A 489 -2.96 -21.77 7.53
N ALA A 490 -3.37 -20.77 6.74
CA ALA A 490 -3.65 -20.92 5.31
C ALA A 490 -3.48 -19.64 4.49
N ILE A 491 -2.97 -19.79 3.26
CA ILE A 491 -2.94 -18.74 2.23
C ILE A 491 -3.82 -19.13 1.04
N ILE A 492 -4.77 -18.26 0.68
CA ILE A 492 -5.67 -18.38 -0.47
C ILE A 492 -5.21 -17.47 -1.61
N PHE A 493 -5.23 -17.97 -2.85
CA PHE A 493 -5.08 -17.18 -4.09
C PHE A 493 -6.36 -17.27 -4.92
N GLY A 494 -6.77 -16.21 -5.61
CA GLY A 494 -7.90 -16.26 -6.54
C GLY A 494 -8.25 -14.98 -7.31
N GLY A 495 -9.18 -15.07 -8.27
CA GLY A 495 -9.56 -13.97 -9.15
C GLY A 495 -10.71 -14.35 -10.10
N ARG A 496 -11.21 -13.38 -10.88
CA ARG A 496 -12.40 -13.58 -11.73
C ARG A 496 -12.10 -14.49 -12.93
N ARG A 497 -12.69 -15.70 -12.95
CA ARG A 497 -12.48 -16.71 -14.00
C ARG A 497 -13.83 -17.28 -14.49
N PRO A 498 -14.39 -16.87 -15.63
CA PRO A 498 -15.75 -17.27 -16.03
C PRO A 498 -15.89 -18.71 -16.55
N LYS A 499 -14.78 -19.42 -16.81
CA LYS A 499 -14.78 -20.79 -17.36
C LYS A 499 -13.52 -21.56 -16.96
N GLY A 500 -13.68 -22.88 -16.76
CA GLY A 500 -12.59 -23.88 -16.73
C GLY A 500 -11.81 -24.01 -15.41
N VAL A 501 -11.89 -23.04 -14.52
CA VAL A 501 -11.30 -23.11 -13.17
C VAL A 501 -12.38 -23.58 -12.19
N PRO A 502 -12.11 -24.56 -11.30
CA PRO A 502 -13.08 -24.99 -10.29
C PRO A 502 -13.16 -23.99 -9.13
N LEU A 503 -14.20 -24.11 -8.30
CA LEU A 503 -14.44 -23.23 -7.15
C LEU A 503 -13.32 -23.29 -6.08
N VAL A 504 -12.76 -24.48 -5.84
CA VAL A 504 -11.75 -24.74 -4.81
C VAL A 504 -10.85 -25.87 -5.27
N TYR A 505 -9.54 -25.77 -5.02
CA TYR A 505 -8.58 -26.87 -5.15
C TYR A 505 -7.37 -26.62 -4.25
N GLU A 506 -6.79 -27.70 -3.71
CA GLU A 506 -5.61 -27.63 -2.84
C GLU A 506 -4.31 -27.80 -3.66
N ALA A 507 -3.20 -27.21 -3.20
CA ALA A 507 -1.90 -27.42 -3.83
C ALA A 507 -1.20 -28.64 -3.22
N PHE A 508 -0.64 -29.49 -4.07
CA PHE A 508 0.09 -30.70 -3.64
C PHE A 508 1.29 -30.45 -2.69
N ASN A 509 1.82 -29.23 -2.62
CA ASN A 509 2.90 -28.78 -1.74
C ASN A 509 3.16 -27.27 -1.91
N TRP A 510 4.04 -26.71 -1.07
CA TRP A 510 4.47 -25.31 -1.11
C TRP A 510 4.95 -24.84 -2.50
N ARG A 511 5.80 -25.61 -3.18
CA ARG A 511 6.33 -25.22 -4.52
C ARG A 511 5.21 -25.11 -5.55
N HIS A 512 4.27 -26.06 -5.52
CA HIS A 512 3.07 -25.99 -6.36
C HIS A 512 2.17 -24.80 -5.98
N GLY A 513 2.04 -24.47 -4.69
CA GLY A 513 1.29 -23.29 -4.24
C GLY A 513 1.87 -21.96 -4.72
N VAL A 514 3.19 -21.81 -4.69
CA VAL A 514 3.90 -20.65 -5.27
C VAL A 514 3.67 -20.56 -6.78
N PHE A 515 3.69 -21.70 -7.49
CA PHE A 515 3.35 -21.75 -8.92
C PHE A 515 1.88 -21.37 -9.19
N VAL A 516 0.93 -21.84 -8.37
CA VAL A 516 -0.49 -21.45 -8.45
C VAL A 516 -0.66 -19.93 -8.30
N GLY A 517 0.05 -19.32 -7.35
CA GLY A 517 0.10 -17.86 -7.20
C GLY A 517 0.65 -17.14 -8.43
N SER A 518 1.74 -17.66 -9.03
CA SER A 518 2.38 -17.02 -10.19
C SER A 518 1.55 -17.09 -11.49
N ILE A 519 0.64 -18.08 -11.62
CA ILE A 519 -0.27 -18.22 -12.78
C ILE A 519 -1.66 -17.57 -12.57
N MET A 520 -1.83 -16.76 -11.53
CA MET A 520 -3.08 -16.05 -11.28
C MET A 520 -3.48 -15.16 -12.46
N ARG A 521 -4.76 -15.22 -12.85
CA ARG A 521 -5.36 -14.39 -13.90
C ARG A 521 -6.74 -13.92 -13.44
N SER A 522 -7.16 -12.73 -13.86
CA SER A 522 -8.48 -12.16 -13.58
C SER A 522 -8.96 -11.31 -14.76
N GLU A 523 -10.26 -11.16 -14.90
CA GLU A 523 -10.88 -10.09 -15.70
C GLU A 523 -10.44 -8.71 -15.17
N SER A 524 -10.25 -7.74 -16.07
CA SER A 524 -9.88 -6.35 -15.76
C SER A 524 -10.96 -5.63 -14.96
N THR A 525 -10.57 -4.74 -14.05
CA THR A 525 -11.47 -3.98 -13.17
C THR A 525 -11.12 -2.49 -13.16
N ALA A 526 -12.09 -1.64 -12.80
CA ALA A 526 -11.94 -0.17 -12.80
C ALA A 526 -10.97 0.41 -11.73
N ALA A 527 -10.19 -0.42 -11.05
CA ALA A 527 -9.26 -0.01 -9.99
C ALA A 527 -7.90 0.55 -10.49
N ALA A 528 -7.78 0.72 -11.80
CA ALA A 528 -6.66 1.27 -12.57
C ALA A 528 -7.18 1.77 -13.93
N GLU A 529 -6.29 2.24 -14.80
CA GLU A 529 -6.58 2.76 -16.15
C GLU A 529 -7.09 1.74 -17.19
N HIS A 530 -7.06 0.44 -16.88
CA HIS A 530 -7.51 -0.61 -17.79
C HIS A 530 -9.03 -0.61 -17.97
N LYS A 531 -9.51 -0.38 -19.19
CA LYS A 531 -10.94 -0.47 -19.53
C LYS A 531 -11.47 -1.89 -19.25
N GLY A 532 -12.45 -2.00 -18.35
CA GLY A 532 -13.04 -3.27 -17.95
C GLY A 532 -14.02 -3.85 -18.98
N GLY A 533 -14.22 -5.17 -18.91
CA GLY A 533 -15.43 -5.79 -19.45
C GLY A 533 -16.65 -5.50 -18.56
N SER A 534 -17.85 -5.88 -19.02
CA SER A 534 -19.12 -5.66 -18.30
C SER A 534 -19.04 -6.12 -16.84
N PRO A 535 -19.74 -5.44 -15.89
CA PRO A 535 -19.72 -5.80 -14.47
C PRO A 535 -20.32 -7.18 -14.24
N SER A 536 -19.47 -8.20 -14.27
CA SER A 536 -19.81 -9.59 -14.03
C SER A 536 -20.04 -9.82 -12.53
N ILE A 537 -21.15 -10.48 -12.19
CA ILE A 537 -21.31 -11.12 -10.87
C ILE A 537 -20.11 -12.05 -10.64
N LEU A 538 -19.58 -12.10 -9.42
CA LEU A 538 -18.52 -13.05 -9.06
C LEU A 538 -18.94 -14.48 -9.45
N ARG A 539 -18.27 -15.06 -10.45
CA ARG A 539 -18.65 -16.39 -10.99
C ARG A 539 -17.71 -17.53 -10.63
N THR A 540 -16.49 -17.25 -10.17
CA THR A 540 -15.56 -18.26 -9.65
C THR A 540 -14.54 -17.57 -8.74
N PHE A 541 -14.37 -18.07 -7.52
CA PHE A 541 -13.15 -17.89 -6.75
C PHE A 541 -12.21 -19.05 -7.07
N ILE A 542 -10.90 -18.84 -6.90
CA ILE A 542 -10.05 -19.96 -6.49
C ILE A 542 -10.00 -19.87 -4.98
N PHE A 543 -10.31 -20.96 -4.30
CA PHE A 543 -9.83 -21.20 -2.95
C PHE A 543 -8.64 -22.14 -3.07
N LEU A 544 -7.47 -21.67 -2.61
CA LEU A 544 -6.31 -22.49 -2.36
C LEU A 544 -6.14 -22.63 -0.86
N LEU A 545 -5.87 -23.83 -0.35
CA LEU A 545 -5.35 -24.00 1.00
C LEU A 545 -3.86 -24.33 0.90
N LEU A 546 -3.02 -23.45 1.44
CA LEU A 546 -1.63 -23.75 1.76
C LEU A 546 -1.54 -23.90 3.28
N THR A 547 -1.76 -25.11 3.80
CA THR A 547 -1.42 -25.40 5.20
C THR A 547 0.09 -25.32 5.37
N LEU A 548 0.51 -24.43 6.27
CA LEU A 548 1.89 -24.15 6.65
C LEU A 548 2.42 -25.14 7.70
#